data_AF-A0A034V702-F1
#
_entry.id   AF-A0A034V702-F1
#
_cell.length_a   1.000
_cell.length_b   1.000
_cell.length_c   1.000
_cell.angle_alpha   90.00
_cell.angle_beta   90.00
_cell.angle_gamma   90.00
#
_symmetry.space_group_name_H-M   'P 1'
#
loop_
_entity.id
_entity.type
_entity.pdbx_description
1 polymer ?
#
loop_
_entity_poly.entity_id
_entity_poly.type
_entity_poly.pdbx_seq_one_letter_code
_entity_poly.pdbx_strand_id
1 'polypeptide(L)'
;MDPAELIDMAKRATELKSVNYADEQPQPEVAPVKKKKKKLTKAQKRELRLQRELEFKKLEITEHLKRELELSKRSAKRGKEDWEEICREIKIEELKTEVLEWSKKTQRVMQQKDEKVQSLLADIESTQELHKRNFERHLQVLDFAISCYNTLLEVSKQLYESEAQQLIEEFKDELNAHQKIQDGFRVNCENIMHATNLVVENQMLTDYEIFVEKQDNEVNTEIEKRFCIRDAVIAKMKTLHKQLIDFINSLVNVSLDTKKYEHIHMLMDRQRNFVIESRRLNDIEFRLTRTAGELQRDLVHNEVEAQRKLADLRLEQEYFLQVRKGIERNINYDRNVTFEKLQTLSGECYGMLKDYQKLLKYGELLLSHAANCRKLQTESEKVVAPKNEDETSIDDATFQLEALNLKAHIDISEEELSKHMHLMKNFWHRQALASTQNLLLAKE
;
A
#
# COMPACT_ATOMS: atom_id res chain seq x y z
N MET A 1 20.55 -52.81 -7.56
CA MET A 1 21.42 -53.98 -7.67
C MET A 1 22.81 -53.47 -7.93
N ASP A 2 23.66 -53.64 -6.94
CA ASP A 2 24.99 -53.05 -6.87
C ASP A 2 25.93 -53.77 -7.86
N PRO A 3 26.77 -53.08 -8.65
CA PRO A 3 27.70 -53.71 -9.60
C PRO A 3 28.71 -54.66 -8.92
N ALA A 4 28.88 -54.54 -7.60
CA ALA A 4 29.77 -55.37 -6.79
C ALA A 4 29.27 -56.82 -6.62
N GLU A 5 27.97 -57.06 -6.57
CA GLU A 5 27.41 -58.41 -6.35
C GLU A 5 27.51 -59.31 -7.60
N LEU A 6 27.51 -58.70 -8.79
CA LEU A 6 27.66 -59.40 -10.07
C LEU A 6 29.09 -59.90 -10.31
N ILE A 7 30.09 -59.16 -9.81
CA ILE A 7 31.51 -59.53 -9.91
C ILE A 7 31.83 -60.70 -8.96
N ASP A 8 31.14 -60.77 -7.82
CA ASP A 8 31.37 -61.81 -6.82
C ASP A 8 30.72 -63.17 -7.21
N MET A 9 29.60 -63.14 -7.95
CA MET A 9 29.04 -64.35 -8.57
C MET A 9 29.91 -64.88 -9.71
N ALA A 10 30.52 -64.00 -10.52
CA ALA A 10 31.39 -64.40 -11.62
C ALA A 10 32.70 -65.08 -11.14
N LYS A 11 33.20 -64.70 -9.95
CA LYS A 11 34.39 -65.34 -9.34
C LYS A 11 34.13 -66.73 -8.76
N ARG A 12 32.90 -67.03 -8.31
CA ARG A 12 32.54 -68.36 -7.76
C ARG A 12 32.28 -69.44 -8.82
N ALA A 13 32.05 -69.06 -10.07
CA ALA A 13 31.76 -70.02 -11.16
C ALA A 13 33.02 -70.63 -11.81
N THR A 14 34.22 -70.13 -11.49
CA THR A 14 35.47 -70.50 -12.19
C THR A 14 36.40 -71.46 -11.43
N GLU A 15 36.05 -71.96 -10.24
CA GLU A 15 36.98 -72.73 -9.38
C GLU A 15 36.69 -74.23 -9.19
N LEU A 16 35.90 -74.87 -10.06
CA LEU A 16 35.65 -76.31 -9.97
C LEU A 16 35.86 -77.01 -11.32
N LYS A 17 37.12 -77.32 -11.63
CA LYS A 17 37.55 -78.45 -12.49
C LYS A 17 39.08 -78.54 -12.61
N SER A 18 39.69 -79.42 -11.82
CA SER A 18 40.85 -80.24 -12.24
C SER A 18 41.22 -81.26 -11.17
N VAL A 19 40.69 -82.48 -11.29
CA VAL A 19 41.34 -83.66 -10.70
C VAL A 19 41.36 -84.76 -11.75
N ASN A 20 42.56 -85.01 -12.24
CA ASN A 20 42.94 -86.14 -13.09
C ASN A 20 42.76 -87.45 -12.34
N TYR A 21 42.28 -88.48 -13.03
CA TYR A 21 42.75 -89.85 -12.81
C TYR A 21 42.95 -90.51 -14.19
N ALA A 22 44.21 -90.83 -14.45
CA ALA A 22 44.67 -91.72 -15.49
C ALA A 22 44.61 -93.18 -15.01
N ASP A 23 45.04 -94.09 -15.88
CA ASP A 23 45.12 -95.56 -15.79
C ASP A 23 43.85 -96.31 -16.23
N GLU A 24 43.89 -97.33 -17.09
CA GLU A 24 44.98 -98.26 -17.42
C GLU A 24 44.66 -98.98 -18.75
N GLN A 25 45.66 -99.18 -19.61
CA GLN A 25 45.62 -100.10 -20.75
C GLN A 25 46.02 -101.51 -20.29
N PRO A 26 45.41 -102.60 -20.81
CA PRO A 26 45.99 -103.94 -20.66
C PRO A 26 46.35 -104.61 -22.00
N GLN A 27 47.57 -105.16 -22.06
CA GLN A 27 48.03 -106.44 -22.66
C GLN A 27 49.53 -106.33 -23.06
N PRO A 28 50.34 -107.43 -23.21
CA PRO A 28 49.98 -108.86 -23.23
C PRO A 28 50.89 -109.81 -22.39
N GLU A 29 50.43 -111.07 -22.36
CA GLU A 29 51.10 -112.37 -22.15
C GLU A 29 52.64 -112.43 -22.22
N VAL A 30 53.30 -113.26 -21.37
CA VAL A 30 54.14 -114.41 -21.81
C VAL A 30 54.28 -115.46 -20.68
N ALA A 31 53.77 -116.65 -21.01
CA ALA A 31 54.19 -118.05 -20.81
C ALA A 31 54.98 -118.57 -19.56
N PRO A 32 54.75 -119.85 -19.20
CA PRO A 32 55.08 -120.42 -17.90
C PRO A 32 56.31 -121.36 -17.87
N VAL A 33 56.81 -121.54 -16.66
CA VAL A 33 57.94 -122.38 -16.24
C VAL A 33 57.66 -123.88 -16.44
N LYS A 34 58.56 -124.59 -17.14
CA LYS A 34 58.55 -126.05 -17.31
C LYS A 34 59.16 -126.76 -16.10
N LYS A 35 58.44 -127.69 -15.45
CA LYS A 35 59.01 -128.73 -14.57
C LYS A 35 58.57 -130.14 -14.98
N LYS A 36 59.59 -130.92 -15.39
CA LYS A 36 59.89 -132.35 -15.20
C LYS A 36 58.80 -133.42 -15.45
N LYS A 37 59.04 -134.21 -16.49
CA LYS A 37 58.38 -135.47 -16.86
C LYS A 37 58.68 -136.60 -15.84
N LYS A 38 57.65 -137.25 -15.30
CA LYS A 38 57.70 -138.65 -14.83
C LYS A 38 56.80 -139.48 -15.76
N LYS A 39 57.31 -140.62 -16.24
CA LYS A 39 56.61 -141.56 -17.13
C LYS A 39 55.48 -142.24 -16.33
N LEU A 40 54.24 -142.25 -16.84
CA LEU A 40 53.16 -143.10 -16.32
C LEU A 40 52.21 -143.57 -17.45
N THR A 41 51.46 -144.60 -17.12
CA THR A 41 50.97 -145.74 -17.91
C THR A 41 49.64 -145.47 -18.64
N LYS A 42 49.24 -146.36 -19.58
CA LYS A 42 48.06 -146.27 -20.49
C LYS A 42 46.70 -145.90 -19.85
N ALA A 43 46.53 -145.96 -18.53
CA ALA A 43 45.32 -145.54 -17.81
C ALA A 43 45.15 -144.00 -17.73
N GLN A 44 46.24 -143.24 -17.66
CA GLN A 44 46.18 -141.77 -17.58
C GLN A 44 45.77 -141.10 -18.89
N LYS A 45 45.91 -141.77 -20.04
CA LYS A 45 45.49 -141.23 -21.35
C LYS A 45 43.97 -141.08 -21.49
N ARG A 46 43.16 -141.82 -20.72
CA ARG A 46 41.70 -141.67 -20.71
C ARG A 46 41.26 -140.51 -19.81
N GLU A 47 41.86 -140.35 -18.64
CA GLU A 47 41.62 -139.17 -17.78
C GLU A 47 42.06 -137.87 -18.45
N LEU A 48 43.17 -137.87 -19.18
CA LEU A 48 43.64 -136.68 -19.90
C LEU A 48 42.75 -136.33 -21.11
N ARG A 49 42.04 -137.31 -21.69
CA ARG A 49 41.01 -137.04 -22.71
C ARG A 49 39.74 -136.47 -22.09
N LEU A 50 39.28 -137.02 -20.97
CA LEU A 50 38.17 -136.47 -20.18
C LEU A 50 38.48 -135.07 -19.66
N GLN A 51 39.71 -134.80 -19.20
CA GLN A 51 40.16 -133.47 -18.80
C GLN A 51 40.25 -132.52 -19.99
N ARG A 52 40.72 -132.97 -21.16
CA ARG A 52 40.70 -132.15 -22.38
C ARG A 52 39.29 -131.86 -22.89
N GLU A 53 38.36 -132.81 -22.79
CA GLU A 53 36.95 -132.59 -23.12
C GLU A 53 36.26 -131.66 -22.10
N LEU A 54 36.61 -131.77 -20.81
CA LEU A 54 36.16 -130.85 -19.77
C LEU A 54 36.79 -129.46 -19.92
N GLU A 55 38.05 -129.37 -20.33
CA GLU A 55 38.75 -128.11 -20.63
C GLU A 55 38.21 -127.47 -21.91
N PHE A 56 37.89 -128.27 -22.94
CA PHE A 56 37.25 -127.78 -24.16
C PHE A 56 35.84 -127.27 -23.88
N LYS A 57 35.03 -128.01 -23.10
CA LYS A 57 33.72 -127.54 -22.63
C LYS A 57 33.84 -126.29 -21.75
N LYS A 58 34.86 -126.21 -20.89
CA LYS A 58 35.16 -124.99 -20.11
C LYS A 58 35.54 -123.83 -21.02
N LEU A 59 36.33 -124.05 -22.06
CA LEU A 59 36.72 -123.01 -23.03
C LEU A 59 35.51 -122.53 -23.83
N GLU A 60 34.65 -123.44 -24.29
CA GLU A 60 33.40 -123.13 -24.99
C GLU A 60 32.43 -122.33 -24.09
N ILE A 61 32.29 -122.73 -22.81
CA ILE A 61 31.54 -121.96 -21.81
C ILE A 61 32.19 -120.59 -21.59
N THR A 62 33.52 -120.49 -21.49
CA THR A 62 34.20 -119.20 -21.30
C THR A 62 34.11 -118.29 -22.51
N GLU A 63 34.10 -118.84 -23.73
CA GLU A 63 33.86 -118.06 -24.95
C GLU A 63 32.41 -117.62 -25.06
N HIS A 64 31.45 -118.49 -24.71
CA HIS A 64 30.03 -118.12 -24.63
C HIS A 64 29.83 -116.98 -23.61
N LEU A 65 30.40 -117.12 -22.41
CA LEU A 65 30.37 -116.09 -21.38
C LEU A 65 31.09 -114.80 -21.80
N LYS A 66 32.20 -114.88 -22.54
CA LYS A 66 32.87 -113.69 -23.10
C LYS A 66 32.01 -112.98 -24.15
N ARG A 67 31.36 -113.74 -25.05
CA ARG A 67 30.43 -113.18 -26.04
C ARG A 67 29.20 -112.57 -25.36
N GLU A 68 28.63 -113.22 -24.35
CA GLU A 68 27.54 -112.65 -23.55
C GLU A 68 27.99 -111.40 -22.78
N LEU A 69 29.21 -111.38 -22.25
CA LEU A 69 29.77 -110.22 -21.55
C LEU A 69 30.06 -109.06 -22.52
N GLU A 70 30.53 -109.35 -23.74
CA GLU A 70 30.69 -108.34 -24.80
C GLU A 70 29.35 -107.82 -25.32
N LEU A 71 28.35 -108.68 -25.49
CA LEU A 71 26.97 -108.29 -25.82
C LEU A 71 26.37 -107.43 -24.71
N SER A 72 26.57 -107.81 -23.45
CA SER A 72 26.16 -107.04 -22.26
C SER A 72 26.87 -105.68 -22.20
N LYS A 73 28.18 -105.61 -22.45
CA LYS A 73 28.93 -104.35 -22.53
C LYS A 73 28.43 -103.45 -23.67
N ARG A 74 28.15 -104.02 -24.86
CA ARG A 74 27.59 -103.25 -26.00
C ARG A 74 26.16 -102.80 -25.71
N SER A 75 25.37 -103.61 -25.01
CA SER A 75 24.01 -103.26 -24.59
C SER A 75 24.03 -102.18 -23.50
N ALA A 76 24.98 -102.23 -22.57
CA ALA A 76 25.17 -101.24 -21.52
C ALA A 76 25.68 -99.91 -22.08
N LYS A 77 26.57 -99.93 -23.08
CA LYS A 77 27.00 -98.72 -23.80
C LYS A 77 25.84 -98.07 -24.56
N ARG A 78 25.07 -98.86 -25.32
CA ARG A 78 23.84 -98.37 -25.98
C ARG A 78 22.84 -97.81 -24.96
N GLY A 79 22.55 -98.55 -23.89
CA GLY A 79 21.67 -98.05 -22.83
C GLY A 79 22.19 -96.78 -22.15
N LYS A 80 23.51 -96.58 -22.05
CA LYS A 80 24.11 -95.34 -21.55
C LYS A 80 23.98 -94.20 -22.56
N GLU A 81 24.23 -94.46 -23.84
CA GLU A 81 24.07 -93.48 -24.92
C GLU A 81 22.60 -93.04 -25.05
N ASP A 82 21.67 -93.99 -25.04
CA ASP A 82 20.22 -93.75 -25.04
C ASP A 82 19.79 -92.94 -23.80
N TRP A 83 20.34 -93.26 -22.62
CA TRP A 83 20.07 -92.51 -21.39
C TRP A 83 20.63 -91.07 -21.46
N GLU A 84 21.85 -90.89 -21.98
CA GLU A 84 22.45 -89.57 -22.18
C GLU A 84 21.71 -88.74 -23.24
N GLU A 85 21.14 -89.38 -24.26
CA GLU A 85 20.26 -88.75 -25.25
C GLU A 85 18.95 -88.30 -24.61
N ILE A 86 18.26 -89.17 -23.87
CA ILE A 86 17.04 -88.83 -23.13
C ILE A 86 17.30 -87.68 -22.13
N CYS A 87 18.40 -87.73 -21.37
CA CYS A 87 18.77 -86.64 -20.45
C CYS A 87 19.05 -85.33 -21.19
N ARG A 88 19.67 -85.38 -22.38
CA ARG A 88 19.90 -84.18 -23.20
C ARG A 88 18.61 -83.60 -23.73
N GLU A 89 17.69 -84.44 -24.22
CA GLU A 89 16.38 -83.98 -24.71
C GLU A 89 15.58 -83.30 -23.60
N ILE A 90 15.50 -83.93 -22.42
CA ILE A 90 14.84 -83.34 -21.24
C ILE A 90 15.51 -82.01 -20.89
N LYS A 91 16.84 -81.95 -20.84
CA LYS A 91 17.55 -80.73 -20.48
C LYS A 91 17.39 -79.61 -21.51
N ILE A 92 17.33 -79.95 -22.79
CA ILE A 92 17.09 -78.99 -23.87
C ILE A 92 15.68 -78.40 -23.74
N GLU A 93 14.66 -79.21 -23.43
CA GLU A 93 13.32 -78.69 -23.19
C GLU A 93 13.24 -77.81 -21.94
N GLU A 94 13.88 -78.20 -20.83
CA GLU A 94 14.00 -77.34 -19.65
C GLU A 94 14.64 -75.99 -19.99
N LEU A 95 15.78 -76.00 -20.69
CA LEU A 95 16.47 -74.77 -21.10
C LEU A 95 15.64 -73.92 -22.04
N LYS A 96 14.88 -74.52 -22.97
CA LYS A 96 13.93 -73.78 -23.82
C LYS A 96 12.85 -73.11 -22.99
N THR A 97 12.27 -73.82 -22.01
CA THR A 97 11.24 -73.26 -21.14
C THR A 97 11.80 -72.12 -20.29
N GLU A 98 12.99 -72.27 -19.70
CA GLU A 98 13.67 -71.20 -18.98
C GLU A 98 13.91 -69.99 -19.90
N VAL A 99 14.49 -70.18 -21.09
CA VAL A 99 14.76 -69.06 -22.03
C VAL A 99 13.46 -68.33 -22.40
N LEU A 100 12.36 -69.04 -22.61
CA LEU A 100 11.05 -68.43 -22.85
C LEU A 100 10.53 -67.66 -21.64
N GLU A 101 10.72 -68.17 -20.42
CA GLU A 101 10.36 -67.46 -19.20
C GLU A 101 11.20 -66.21 -18.99
N TRP A 102 12.52 -66.30 -19.20
CA TRP A 102 13.44 -65.17 -19.16
C TRP A 102 13.07 -64.12 -20.21
N SER A 103 12.73 -64.54 -21.42
CA SER A 103 12.23 -63.64 -22.48
C SER A 103 10.96 -62.91 -22.05
N LYS A 104 9.95 -63.63 -21.54
CA LYS A 104 8.70 -63.04 -21.02
C LYS A 104 8.94 -62.09 -19.85
N LYS A 105 9.86 -62.42 -18.94
CA LYS A 105 10.21 -61.58 -17.80
C LYS A 105 10.90 -60.29 -18.26
N THR A 106 11.84 -60.41 -19.21
CA THR A 106 12.56 -59.27 -19.78
C THR A 106 11.62 -58.36 -20.56
N GLN A 107 10.71 -58.92 -21.35
CA GLN A 107 9.69 -58.16 -22.06
C GLN A 107 8.76 -57.40 -21.10
N ARG A 108 8.33 -58.03 -20.00
CA ARG A 108 7.55 -57.35 -18.96
C ARG A 108 8.31 -56.19 -18.32
N VAL A 109 9.59 -56.38 -18.00
CA VAL A 109 10.43 -55.29 -17.45
C VAL A 109 10.62 -54.17 -18.47
N MET A 110 10.78 -54.50 -19.76
CA MET A 110 10.88 -53.49 -20.81
C MET A 110 9.59 -52.69 -20.94
N GLN A 111 8.43 -53.36 -20.97
CA GLN A 111 7.12 -52.70 -21.01
C GLN A 111 6.91 -51.77 -19.82
N GLN A 112 7.25 -52.20 -18.60
CA GLN A 112 7.17 -51.35 -17.41
C GLN A 112 8.08 -50.13 -17.49
N LYS A 113 9.28 -50.27 -18.08
CA LYS A 113 10.18 -49.14 -18.32
C LYS A 113 9.62 -48.20 -19.37
N ASP A 114 9.07 -48.72 -20.46
CA ASP A 114 8.45 -47.91 -21.52
C ASP A 114 7.23 -47.14 -20.99
N GLU A 115 6.37 -47.80 -20.21
CA GLU A 115 5.26 -47.15 -19.49
C GLU A 115 5.77 -46.06 -18.55
N LYS A 116 6.87 -46.30 -17.84
CA LYS A 116 7.46 -45.29 -16.96
C LYS A 116 8.04 -44.12 -17.74
N VAL A 117 8.68 -44.36 -18.88
CA VAL A 117 9.19 -43.32 -19.78
C VAL A 117 8.02 -42.49 -20.33
N GLN A 118 6.94 -43.13 -20.77
CA GLN A 118 5.74 -42.42 -21.25
C GLN A 118 5.10 -41.56 -20.14
N SER A 119 5.00 -42.09 -18.92
CA SER A 119 4.54 -41.32 -17.75
C SER A 119 5.45 -40.10 -17.49
N LEU A 120 6.77 -40.27 -17.55
CA LEU A 120 7.71 -39.16 -17.36
C LEU A 120 7.59 -38.10 -18.46
N LEU A 121 7.39 -38.50 -19.72
CA LEU A 121 7.17 -37.57 -20.82
C LEU A 121 5.86 -36.78 -20.63
N ALA A 122 4.78 -37.45 -20.23
CA ALA A 122 3.51 -36.78 -19.92
C ALA A 122 3.64 -35.80 -18.74
N ASP A 123 4.39 -36.17 -17.70
CA ASP A 123 4.69 -35.29 -16.57
C ASP A 123 5.49 -34.05 -17.02
N ILE A 124 6.47 -34.22 -17.92
CA ILE A 124 7.24 -33.10 -18.50
C ILE A 124 6.32 -32.17 -19.30
N GLU A 125 5.46 -32.70 -20.15
CA GLU A 125 4.50 -31.87 -20.93
C GLU A 125 3.56 -31.09 -20.01
N SER A 126 2.99 -31.75 -19.00
CA SER A 126 2.11 -31.13 -17.99
C SER A 126 2.83 -30.01 -17.22
N THR A 127 4.07 -30.26 -16.78
CA THR A 127 4.85 -29.23 -16.08
C THR A 127 5.20 -28.06 -17.00
N GLN A 128 5.51 -28.29 -18.27
CA GLN A 128 5.75 -27.22 -19.25
C GLN A 128 4.51 -26.36 -19.50
N GLU A 129 3.33 -26.98 -19.64
CA GLU A 129 2.06 -26.24 -19.77
C GLU A 129 1.76 -25.41 -18.51
N LEU A 130 1.99 -25.98 -17.33
CA LEU A 130 1.85 -25.27 -16.07
C LEU A 130 2.81 -24.06 -16.00
N HIS A 131 4.07 -24.25 -16.38
CA HIS A 131 5.06 -23.17 -16.43
C HIS A 131 4.65 -22.06 -17.40
N LYS A 132 4.18 -22.42 -18.60
CA LYS A 132 3.68 -21.46 -19.60
C LYS A 132 2.51 -20.65 -19.06
N ARG A 133 1.50 -21.32 -18.48
CA ARG A 133 0.32 -20.66 -17.90
C ARG A 133 0.69 -19.76 -16.71
N ASN A 134 1.63 -20.19 -15.87
CA ASN A 134 2.11 -19.37 -14.77
C ASN A 134 2.84 -18.13 -15.28
N PHE A 135 3.70 -18.29 -16.29
CA PHE A 135 4.39 -17.16 -16.93
C PHE A 135 3.40 -16.15 -17.54
N GLU A 136 2.39 -16.63 -18.28
CA GLU A 136 1.33 -15.78 -18.82
C GLU A 136 0.59 -15.00 -17.72
N ARG A 137 0.30 -15.66 -16.59
CA ARG A 137 -0.34 -15.02 -15.45
C ARG A 137 0.57 -13.98 -14.78
N HIS A 138 1.86 -14.27 -14.65
CA HIS A 138 2.84 -13.28 -14.17
C HIS A 138 2.91 -12.07 -15.10
N LEU A 139 2.84 -12.26 -16.41
CA LEU A 139 2.83 -11.18 -17.39
C LEU A 139 1.59 -10.29 -17.22
N GLN A 140 0.41 -10.89 -17.06
CA GLN A 140 -0.83 -10.16 -16.79
C GLN A 140 -0.77 -9.34 -15.49
N VAL A 141 -0.15 -9.89 -14.43
CA VAL A 141 0.05 -9.17 -13.17
C VAL A 141 1.01 -7.99 -13.36
N LEU A 142 2.07 -8.17 -14.15
CA LEU A 142 3.01 -7.11 -14.47
C LEU A 142 2.32 -5.99 -15.27
N ASP A 143 1.53 -6.34 -16.28
CA ASP A 143 0.77 -5.38 -17.09
C ASP A 143 -0.23 -4.59 -16.22
N PHE A 144 -0.92 -5.27 -15.30
CA PHE A 144 -1.79 -4.61 -14.33
C PHE A 144 -1.01 -3.66 -13.41
N ALA A 145 0.16 -4.07 -12.91
CA ALA A 145 1.00 -3.22 -12.09
C ALA A 145 1.46 -1.97 -12.86
N ILE A 146 1.89 -2.13 -14.11
CA ILE A 146 2.27 -1.02 -15.00
C ILE A 146 1.09 -0.07 -15.20
N SER A 147 -0.11 -0.59 -15.46
CA SER A 147 -1.33 0.22 -15.60
C SER A 147 -1.60 1.03 -14.33
N CYS A 148 -1.54 0.40 -13.15
CA CYS A 148 -1.69 1.10 -11.87
C CYS A 148 -0.64 2.21 -11.68
N TYR A 149 0.63 1.93 -11.98
CA TYR A 149 1.69 2.95 -11.90
C TYR A 149 1.46 4.12 -12.85
N ASN A 150 1.00 3.86 -14.07
CA ASN A 150 0.68 4.92 -15.03
C ASN A 150 -0.49 5.78 -14.54
N THR A 151 -1.54 5.17 -13.99
CA THR A 151 -2.66 5.93 -13.40
C THR A 151 -2.22 6.77 -12.20
N LEU A 152 -1.32 6.25 -11.36
CA LEU A 152 -0.77 7.00 -10.23
C LEU A 152 0.05 8.21 -10.72
N LEU A 153 0.89 8.00 -11.74
CA LEU A 153 1.66 9.08 -12.36
C LEU A 153 0.76 10.15 -12.97
N GLU A 154 -0.31 9.75 -13.66
CA GLU A 154 -1.26 10.70 -14.26
C GLU A 154 -2.01 11.51 -13.20
N VAL A 155 -2.51 10.85 -12.15
CA VAL A 155 -3.19 11.53 -11.03
C VAL A 155 -2.23 12.49 -10.31
N SER A 156 -1.01 12.05 -10.00
CA SER A 156 -0.02 12.93 -9.37
C SER A 156 0.28 14.15 -10.24
N LYS A 157 0.46 13.98 -11.55
CA LYS A 157 0.67 15.08 -12.49
C LYS A 157 -0.51 16.05 -12.47
N GLN A 158 -1.74 15.55 -12.53
CA GLN A 158 -2.95 16.41 -12.48
C GLN A 158 -3.04 17.18 -11.16
N LEU A 159 -2.70 16.56 -10.02
CA LEU A 159 -2.67 17.23 -8.73
C LEU A 159 -1.61 18.35 -8.70
N TYR A 160 -0.40 18.09 -9.18
CA TYR A 160 0.65 19.11 -9.28
C TYR A 160 0.24 20.27 -10.21
N GLU A 161 -0.36 19.97 -11.36
CA GLU A 161 -0.84 20.99 -12.29
C GLU A 161 -1.96 21.83 -11.68
N SER A 162 -2.88 21.20 -10.93
CA SER A 162 -3.95 21.88 -10.21
C SER A 162 -3.41 22.79 -9.09
N GLU A 163 -2.50 22.29 -8.24
CA GLU A 163 -1.89 23.10 -7.18
C GLU A 163 -1.09 24.27 -7.77
N ALA A 164 -0.33 24.04 -8.84
CA ALA A 164 0.40 25.10 -9.51
C ALA A 164 -0.54 26.18 -10.09
N GLN A 165 -1.67 25.78 -10.67
CA GLN A 165 -2.67 26.72 -11.18
C GLN A 165 -3.32 27.52 -10.05
N GLN A 166 -3.69 26.87 -8.94
CA GLN A 166 -4.25 27.54 -7.76
C GLN A 166 -3.27 28.58 -7.21
N LEU A 167 -2.00 28.20 -7.05
CA LEU A 167 -0.97 29.12 -6.55
C LEU A 167 -0.78 30.32 -7.48
N ILE A 168 -0.79 30.10 -8.81
CA ILE A 168 -0.71 31.19 -9.80
C ILE A 168 -1.93 32.12 -9.71
N GLU A 169 -3.12 31.58 -9.47
CA GLU A 169 -4.35 32.35 -9.32
C GLU A 169 -4.34 33.18 -8.03
N GLU A 170 -3.94 32.58 -6.90
CA GLU A 170 -3.72 33.28 -5.63
C GLU A 170 -2.73 34.44 -5.79
N PHE A 171 -1.58 34.20 -6.46
CA PHE A 171 -0.61 35.26 -6.74
C PHE A 171 -1.18 36.39 -7.61
N LYS A 172 -2.03 36.07 -8.59
CA LYS A 172 -2.69 37.10 -9.41
C LYS A 172 -3.67 37.91 -8.59
N ASP A 173 -4.42 37.27 -7.71
CA ASP A 173 -5.37 37.94 -6.82
C ASP A 173 -4.66 38.85 -5.81
N GLU A 174 -3.55 38.41 -5.24
CA GLU A 174 -2.68 39.24 -4.40
C GLU A 174 -2.14 40.45 -5.17
N LEU A 175 -1.62 40.25 -6.38
CA LEU A 175 -1.15 41.35 -7.24
C LEU A 175 -2.26 42.35 -7.53
N ASN A 176 -3.46 41.87 -7.84
CA ASN A 176 -4.63 42.72 -8.08
C ASN A 176 -5.05 43.48 -6.82
N ALA A 177 -5.01 42.85 -5.65
CA ALA A 177 -5.30 43.49 -4.37
C ALA A 177 -4.27 44.58 -4.05
N HIS A 178 -2.98 44.30 -4.24
CA HIS A 178 -1.91 45.27 -4.09
C HIS A 178 -2.07 46.46 -5.04
N GLN A 179 -2.39 46.20 -6.30
CA GLN A 179 -2.65 47.24 -7.30
C GLN A 179 -3.83 48.13 -6.88
N LYS A 180 -4.94 47.54 -6.42
CA LYS A 180 -6.10 48.30 -5.91
C LYS A 180 -5.74 49.18 -4.71
N ILE A 181 -4.93 48.67 -3.78
CA ILE A 181 -4.45 49.44 -2.63
C ILE A 181 -3.57 50.60 -3.10
N GLN A 182 -2.64 50.35 -4.03
CA GLN A 182 -1.76 51.38 -4.59
C GLN A 182 -2.55 52.46 -5.34
N ASP A 183 -3.52 52.07 -6.16
CA ASP A 183 -4.41 53.01 -6.86
C ASP A 183 -5.25 53.82 -5.85
N GLY A 184 -5.72 53.19 -4.77
CA GLY A 184 -6.39 53.88 -3.66
C GLY A 184 -5.49 54.92 -2.98
N PHE A 185 -4.23 54.58 -2.69
CA PHE A 185 -3.25 55.54 -2.16
C PHE A 185 -2.97 56.68 -3.15
N ARG A 186 -2.83 56.39 -4.44
CA ARG A 186 -2.62 57.43 -5.47
C ARG A 186 -3.77 58.44 -5.46
N VAL A 187 -5.01 57.96 -5.54
CA VAL A 187 -6.21 58.83 -5.53
C VAL A 187 -6.31 59.63 -4.23
N ASN A 188 -5.99 59.02 -3.08
CA ASN A 188 -6.01 59.73 -1.80
C ASN A 188 -4.95 60.85 -1.75
N CYS A 189 -3.73 60.58 -2.23
CA CYS A 189 -2.68 61.60 -2.33
C CYS A 189 -3.08 62.74 -3.29
N GLU A 190 -3.67 62.42 -4.44
CA GLU A 190 -4.21 63.42 -5.37
C GLU A 190 -5.30 64.28 -4.73
N ASN A 191 -6.22 63.67 -3.98
CA ASN A 191 -7.27 64.38 -3.25
C ASN A 191 -6.70 65.29 -2.15
N ILE A 192 -5.74 64.81 -1.36
CA ILE A 192 -5.06 65.60 -0.33
C ILE A 192 -4.31 66.78 -0.97
N MET A 193 -3.62 66.54 -2.09
CA MET A 193 -2.91 67.59 -2.82
C MET A 193 -3.89 68.65 -3.33
N HIS A 194 -5.02 68.24 -3.92
CA HIS A 194 -6.06 69.16 -4.37
C HIS A 194 -6.67 69.96 -3.22
N ALA A 195 -7.02 69.30 -2.11
CA ALA A 195 -7.56 69.97 -0.93
C ALA A 195 -6.55 70.98 -0.33
N THR A 196 -5.26 70.61 -0.28
CA THR A 196 -4.20 71.49 0.20
C THR A 196 -4.04 72.71 -0.71
N ASN A 197 -4.04 72.50 -2.04
CA ASN A 197 -3.97 73.60 -3.00
C ASN A 197 -5.15 74.57 -2.84
N LEU A 198 -6.37 74.06 -2.65
CA LEU A 198 -7.55 74.88 -2.42
C LEU A 198 -7.45 75.70 -1.12
N VAL A 199 -6.93 75.08 -0.04
CA VAL A 199 -6.70 75.79 1.23
C VAL A 199 -5.65 76.88 1.07
N VAL A 200 -4.56 76.62 0.34
CA VAL A 200 -3.53 77.62 0.07
C VAL A 200 -4.10 78.77 -0.78
N GLU A 201 -4.89 78.47 -1.80
CA GLU A 201 -5.55 79.50 -2.63
C GLU A 201 -6.47 80.39 -1.79
N ASN A 202 -7.31 79.80 -0.94
CA ASN A 202 -8.18 80.55 -0.03
C ASN A 202 -7.37 81.38 0.99
N GLN A 203 -6.26 80.84 1.49
CA GLN A 203 -5.36 81.58 2.38
C GLN A 203 -4.76 82.80 1.66
N MET A 204 -4.31 82.64 0.40
CA MET A 204 -3.79 83.74 -0.40
C MET A 204 -4.85 84.83 -0.65
N LEU A 205 -6.10 84.43 -0.91
CA LEU A 205 -7.22 85.38 -1.03
C LEU A 205 -7.49 86.11 0.28
N THR A 206 -7.50 85.39 1.40
CA THR A 206 -7.69 85.99 2.74
C THR A 206 -6.55 86.96 3.09
N ASP A 207 -5.31 86.58 2.80
CA ASP A 207 -4.13 87.42 3.01
C ASP A 207 -4.20 88.69 2.15
N TYR A 208 -4.71 88.58 0.92
CA TYR A 208 -4.97 89.72 0.04
C TYR A 208 -6.08 90.64 0.59
N GLU A 209 -7.19 90.08 1.08
CA GLU A 209 -8.26 90.86 1.73
C GLU A 209 -7.73 91.61 2.96
N ILE A 210 -6.94 90.96 3.82
CA ILE A 210 -6.29 91.58 4.98
C ILE A 210 -5.34 92.71 4.53
N PHE A 211 -4.61 92.52 3.44
CA PHE A 211 -3.72 93.55 2.90
C PHE A 211 -4.50 94.80 2.45
N VAL A 212 -5.62 94.61 1.73
CA VAL A 212 -6.50 95.71 1.31
C VAL A 212 -7.10 96.42 2.54
N GLU A 213 -7.58 95.67 3.54
CA GLU A 213 -8.12 96.25 4.77
C GLU A 213 -7.08 97.09 5.52
N LYS A 214 -5.82 96.63 5.58
CA LYS A 214 -4.72 97.43 6.15
C LYS A 214 -4.47 98.72 5.38
N GLN A 215 -4.51 98.68 4.05
CA GLN A 215 -4.35 99.87 3.22
C GLN A 215 -5.49 100.87 3.46
N ASP A 216 -6.73 100.40 3.54
CA ASP A 216 -7.89 101.24 3.85
C ASP A 216 -7.80 101.83 5.26
N ASN A 217 -7.33 101.04 6.24
CA ASN A 217 -7.07 101.52 7.59
C ASN A 217 -5.98 102.61 7.61
N GLU A 218 -4.89 102.44 6.87
CA GLU A 218 -3.87 103.49 6.73
C GLU A 218 -4.45 104.77 6.14
N VAL A 219 -5.23 104.66 5.06
CA VAL A 219 -5.94 105.80 4.45
C VAL A 219 -6.90 106.45 5.46
N ASN A 220 -7.67 105.66 6.20
CA ASN A 220 -8.54 106.16 7.26
C ASN A 220 -7.76 106.87 8.37
N THR A 221 -6.62 106.33 8.80
CA THR A 221 -5.77 107.00 9.79
C THR A 221 -5.20 108.31 9.25
N GLU A 222 -4.85 108.40 7.97
CA GLU A 222 -4.42 109.65 7.34
C GLU A 222 -5.58 110.66 7.24
N ILE A 223 -6.80 110.19 6.98
CA ILE A 223 -8.01 111.01 7.04
C ILE A 223 -8.24 111.53 8.46
N GLU A 224 -8.14 110.67 9.49
CA GLU A 224 -8.23 111.05 10.89
C GLU A 224 -7.13 112.04 11.29
N LYS A 225 -5.88 111.83 10.87
CA LYS A 225 -4.79 112.79 11.07
C LYS A 225 -5.12 114.14 10.43
N ARG A 226 -5.69 114.16 9.23
CA ARG A 226 -6.16 115.41 8.59
C ARG A 226 -7.26 116.09 9.41
N PHE A 227 -8.21 115.33 9.98
CA PHE A 227 -9.21 115.86 10.91
C PHE A 227 -8.57 116.39 12.19
N CYS A 228 -7.67 115.64 12.82
CA CYS A 228 -6.91 116.07 14.00
C CYS A 228 -6.07 117.33 13.71
N ILE A 229 -5.43 117.45 12.55
CA ILE A 229 -4.70 118.65 12.15
C ILE A 229 -5.68 119.81 11.97
N ARG A 230 -6.82 119.59 11.30
CA ARG A 230 -7.86 120.62 11.15
C ARG A 230 -8.36 121.09 12.52
N ASP A 231 -8.67 120.15 13.41
CA ASP A 231 -9.13 120.45 14.76
C ASP A 231 -8.03 121.10 15.60
N ALA A 232 -6.77 120.71 15.42
CA ALA A 232 -5.63 121.35 16.05
C ALA A 232 -5.39 122.76 15.48
N VAL A 233 -5.68 123.01 14.21
CA VAL A 233 -5.65 124.35 13.60
C VAL A 233 -6.82 125.19 14.12
N ILE A 234 -8.04 124.65 14.19
CA ILE A 234 -9.19 125.32 14.81
C ILE A 234 -8.90 125.59 16.28
N ALA A 235 -8.34 124.63 17.00
CA ALA A 235 -7.92 124.77 18.38
C ALA A 235 -6.86 125.85 18.47
N LYS A 236 -5.74 125.78 17.73
CA LYS A 236 -4.71 126.83 17.66
C LYS A 236 -5.27 128.19 17.27
N MET A 237 -6.28 128.26 16.42
CA MET A 237 -6.94 129.51 16.06
C MET A 237 -7.77 130.03 17.23
N LYS A 238 -8.49 129.15 17.95
CA LYS A 238 -9.13 129.47 19.23
C LYS A 238 -8.11 129.80 20.32
N THR A 239 -6.93 129.17 20.36
CA THR A 239 -5.86 129.45 21.31
C THR A 239 -5.11 130.70 20.92
N LEU A 240 -4.95 131.05 19.66
CA LEU A 240 -4.41 132.34 19.20
C LEU A 240 -5.42 133.44 19.48
N HIS A 241 -6.71 133.17 19.34
CA HIS A 241 -7.77 134.07 19.79
C HIS A 241 -7.74 134.22 21.32
N LYS A 242 -7.58 133.11 22.05
CA LYS A 242 -7.42 133.10 23.51
C LYS A 242 -6.08 133.66 23.94
N GLN A 243 -5.00 133.56 23.16
CA GLN A 243 -3.68 134.14 23.38
C GLN A 243 -3.67 135.58 22.94
N LEU A 244 -4.55 136.04 22.06
CA LEU A 244 -4.79 137.46 21.86
C LEU A 244 -5.43 138.02 23.13
N ILE A 245 -6.44 137.31 23.66
CA ILE A 245 -7.07 137.60 24.96
C ILE A 245 -6.07 137.43 26.12
N ASP A 246 -5.21 136.44 26.08
CA ASP A 246 -4.27 136.09 27.14
C ASP A 246 -2.96 136.83 26.98
N PHE A 247 -2.58 137.37 25.82
CA PHE A 247 -1.48 138.33 25.61
C PHE A 247 -1.92 139.72 26.04
N ILE A 248 -3.21 140.04 25.87
CA ILE A 248 -3.86 141.10 26.64
C ILE A 248 -3.72 140.82 28.15
N ASN A 249 -3.91 139.56 28.61
CA ASN A 249 -3.76 139.18 30.03
C ASN A 249 -2.33 138.80 30.48
N SER A 250 -1.34 138.72 29.60
CA SER A 250 0.04 138.23 29.85
C SER A 250 1.09 139.24 29.41
N LEU A 251 0.68 140.38 28.85
CA LEU A 251 1.29 141.66 29.20
C LEU A 251 1.32 141.86 30.73
N VAL A 252 0.46 141.14 31.47
CA VAL A 252 0.40 141.20 32.92
C VAL A 252 1.35 140.20 33.60
N ASN A 253 1.68 138.99 33.10
CA ASN A 253 2.63 138.07 33.77
C ASN A 253 3.12 136.90 32.88
N VAL A 254 4.46 136.69 32.77
CA VAL A 254 5.11 135.59 32.02
C VAL A 254 6.21 134.90 32.85
N SER A 255 6.27 133.55 32.77
CA SER A 255 7.45 132.65 32.52
C SER A 255 7.32 131.31 33.31
N LEU A 256 7.17 130.10 32.72
CA LEU A 256 8.11 129.17 32.01
C LEU A 256 9.24 128.59 32.91
N ASP A 257 9.73 127.34 32.85
CA ASP A 257 9.62 126.14 31.99
C ASP A 257 10.22 124.91 32.75
N THR A 258 9.87 123.67 32.38
CA THR A 258 10.15 122.42 33.15
C THR A 258 10.78 121.34 32.25
N LYS A 259 12.12 121.21 32.25
CA LYS A 259 12.87 120.16 31.50
C LYS A 259 13.84 119.37 32.39
N LYS A 260 13.32 118.45 33.23
CA LYS A 260 14.17 117.54 34.05
C LYS A 260 13.71 116.06 34.12
N TYR A 261 12.68 115.63 33.40
CA TYR A 261 12.08 114.29 33.59
C TYR A 261 12.55 113.17 32.65
N GLU A 262 13.30 113.46 31.59
CA GLU A 262 13.64 112.44 30.58
C GLU A 262 14.75 111.48 31.02
N HIS A 263 15.62 111.90 31.93
CA HIS A 263 16.80 111.11 32.29
C HIS A 263 16.50 109.92 33.23
N ILE A 264 15.43 110.01 34.03
CA ILE A 264 15.06 108.98 35.02
C ILE A 264 14.36 107.78 34.34
N HIS A 265 13.67 108.00 33.23
CA HIS A 265 12.89 106.96 32.57
C HIS A 265 13.76 105.89 31.91
N MET A 266 14.91 106.28 31.36
CA MET A 266 15.79 105.39 30.61
C MET A 266 16.47 104.32 31.50
N LEU A 267 16.68 104.61 32.78
CA LEU A 267 17.36 103.70 33.70
C LEU A 267 16.45 102.58 34.21
N MET A 268 15.14 102.81 34.32
CA MET A 268 14.17 101.81 34.79
C MET A 268 13.92 100.69 33.79
N ASP A 269 13.98 100.95 32.48
CA ASP A 269 13.62 99.96 31.46
C ASP A 269 14.65 98.82 31.34
N ARG A 270 15.93 99.09 31.64
CA ARG A 270 16.98 98.06 31.56
C ARG A 270 16.90 97.02 32.68
N GLN A 271 16.47 97.41 33.89
CA GLN A 271 16.29 96.49 35.01
C GLN A 271 15.07 95.57 34.82
N ARG A 272 14.00 96.09 34.18
CA ARG A 272 12.79 95.32 33.88
C ARG A 272 13.06 94.13 32.94
N ASN A 273 13.89 94.30 31.93
CA ASN A 273 14.14 93.27 30.91
C ASN A 273 14.86 92.03 31.46
N PHE A 274 15.80 92.19 32.42
CA PHE A 274 16.52 91.06 33.01
C PHE A 274 15.60 90.12 33.82
N VAL A 275 14.63 90.69 34.54
CA VAL A 275 13.67 89.93 35.35
C VAL A 275 12.70 89.13 34.47
N ILE A 276 12.29 89.68 33.33
CA ILE A 276 11.38 89.01 32.39
C ILE A 276 12.04 87.78 31.78
N GLU A 277 13.32 87.87 31.38
CA GLU A 277 14.01 86.78 30.71
C GLU A 277 14.31 85.59 31.65
N SER A 278 14.65 85.86 32.92
CA SER A 278 14.85 84.80 33.92
C SER A 278 13.55 84.03 34.22
N ARG A 279 12.40 84.71 34.21
CA ARG A 279 11.09 84.07 34.38
C ARG A 279 10.75 83.14 33.21
N ARG A 280 11.02 83.61 31.98
CA ARG A 280 10.78 82.85 30.75
C ARG A 280 11.56 81.54 30.71
N LEU A 281 12.82 81.53 31.18
CA LEU A 281 13.65 80.34 31.21
C LEU A 281 13.09 79.28 32.18
N ASN A 282 12.64 79.72 33.36
CA ASN A 282 12.05 78.83 34.37
C ASN A 282 10.72 78.21 33.89
N ASP A 283 9.89 78.98 33.16
CA ASP A 283 8.66 78.48 32.54
C ASP A 283 8.94 77.42 31.43
N ILE A 284 10.09 77.48 30.76
CA ILE A 284 10.51 76.48 29.78
C ILE A 284 10.96 75.19 30.50
N GLU A 285 11.78 75.30 31.54
CA GLU A 285 12.23 74.13 32.31
C GLU A 285 11.06 73.38 32.93
N PHE A 286 10.10 74.09 33.54
CA PHE A 286 8.90 73.47 34.12
C PHE A 286 8.07 72.70 33.08
N ARG A 287 7.92 73.23 31.86
CA ARG A 287 7.23 72.54 30.76
C ARG A 287 7.97 71.28 30.33
N LEU A 288 9.30 71.34 30.20
CA LEU A 288 10.12 70.18 29.83
C LEU A 288 10.04 69.06 30.88
N THR A 289 10.09 69.41 32.17
CA THR A 289 9.93 68.42 33.25
C THR A 289 8.54 67.77 33.23
N ARG A 290 7.49 68.56 32.96
CA ARG A 290 6.12 68.03 32.83
C ARG A 290 5.99 67.08 31.64
N THR A 291 6.50 67.45 30.46
CA THR A 291 6.46 66.59 29.28
C THR A 291 7.27 65.31 29.47
N ALA A 292 8.41 65.38 30.16
CA ALA A 292 9.18 64.18 30.50
C ALA A 292 8.40 63.22 31.42
N GLY A 293 7.68 63.76 32.41
CA GLY A 293 6.82 62.97 33.30
C GLY A 293 5.56 62.41 32.62
N GLU A 294 5.04 63.07 31.57
CA GLU A 294 3.96 62.55 30.72
C GLU A 294 4.48 61.39 29.85
N LEU A 295 5.59 61.58 29.14
CA LEU A 295 6.21 60.54 28.31
C LEU A 295 6.58 59.28 29.11
N GLN A 296 7.07 59.44 30.34
CA GLN A 296 7.42 58.30 31.18
C GLN A 296 6.17 57.51 31.63
N ARG A 297 5.03 58.17 31.85
CA ARG A 297 3.76 57.49 32.12
C ARG A 297 3.25 56.75 30.90
N ASP A 298 3.34 57.35 29.72
CA ASP A 298 2.91 56.74 28.46
C ASP A 298 3.76 55.51 28.11
N LEU A 299 5.07 55.56 28.39
CA LEU A 299 5.96 54.42 28.19
C LEU A 299 5.54 53.22 29.06
N VAL A 300 5.32 53.45 30.36
CA VAL A 300 4.86 52.40 31.28
C VAL A 300 3.49 51.87 30.88
N HIS A 301 2.57 52.74 30.47
CA HIS A 301 1.25 52.33 30.03
C HIS A 301 1.32 51.44 28.78
N ASN A 302 2.09 51.85 27.76
CA ASN A 302 2.30 51.06 26.55
C ASN A 302 2.96 49.71 26.84
N GLU A 303 3.92 49.65 27.78
CA GLU A 303 4.55 48.39 28.17
C GLU A 303 3.54 47.42 28.79
N VAL A 304 2.67 47.90 29.68
CA VAL A 304 1.61 47.09 30.30
C VAL A 304 0.61 46.61 29.25
N GLU A 305 0.19 47.46 28.31
CA GLU A 305 -0.71 47.05 27.24
C GLU A 305 -0.08 46.03 26.29
N ALA A 306 1.20 46.22 25.93
CA ALA A 306 1.93 45.26 25.11
C ALA A 306 2.06 43.90 25.81
N GLN A 307 2.34 43.89 27.12
CA GLN A 307 2.40 42.67 27.91
C GLN A 307 1.04 41.95 27.99
N ARG A 308 -0.07 42.71 28.13
CA ARG A 308 -1.43 42.13 28.09
C ARG A 308 -1.73 41.50 26.73
N LYS A 309 -1.48 42.22 25.64
CA LYS A 309 -1.67 41.69 24.27
C LYS A 309 -0.83 40.44 24.03
N LEU A 310 0.42 40.40 24.51
CA LEU A 310 1.26 39.22 24.42
C LEU A 310 0.73 38.04 25.25
N ALA A 311 0.15 38.30 26.43
CA ALA A 311 -0.47 37.26 27.25
C ALA A 311 -1.71 36.68 26.55
N ASP A 312 -2.56 37.54 25.99
CA ASP A 312 -3.76 37.14 25.26
C ASP A 312 -3.41 36.30 24.03
N LEU A 313 -2.44 36.75 23.22
CA LEU A 313 -1.96 36.00 22.04
C LEU A 313 -1.37 34.63 22.40
N ARG A 314 -0.68 34.51 23.55
CA ARG A 314 -0.18 33.22 24.03
C ARG A 314 -1.32 32.28 24.42
N LEU A 315 -2.36 32.81 25.06
CA LEU A 315 -3.53 32.03 25.45
C LEU A 315 -4.33 31.57 24.23
N GLU A 316 -4.51 32.43 23.23
CA GLU A 316 -5.09 32.07 21.93
C GLU A 316 -4.26 31.00 21.21
N GLN A 317 -2.94 31.15 21.17
CA GLN A 317 -2.04 30.16 20.59
C GLN A 317 -2.19 28.79 21.27
N GLU A 318 -2.23 28.76 22.61
CA GLU A 318 -2.43 27.53 23.36
C GLU A 318 -3.79 26.90 23.09
N TYR A 319 -4.85 27.71 23.04
CA TYR A 319 -6.20 27.28 22.68
C TYR A 319 -6.22 26.62 21.30
N PHE A 320 -5.68 27.28 20.26
CA PHE A 320 -5.65 26.73 18.90
C PHE A 320 -4.77 25.47 18.81
N LEU A 321 -3.68 25.39 19.57
CA LEU A 321 -2.88 24.17 19.66
C LEU A 321 -3.68 23.01 20.29
N GLN A 322 -4.49 23.27 21.31
CA GLN A 322 -5.35 22.25 21.92
C GLN A 322 -6.45 21.80 20.95
N VAL A 323 -7.11 22.74 20.26
CA VAL A 323 -8.11 22.44 19.23
C VAL A 323 -7.50 21.60 18.11
N ARG A 324 -6.34 21.97 17.58
CA ARG A 324 -5.61 21.20 16.56
C ARG A 324 -5.32 19.78 17.03
N LYS A 325 -4.79 19.61 18.25
CA LYS A 325 -4.53 18.28 18.83
C LYS A 325 -5.83 17.47 19.00
N GLY A 326 -6.95 18.13 19.26
CA GLY A 326 -8.27 17.50 19.30
C GLY A 326 -8.71 16.98 17.94
N ILE A 327 -8.58 17.82 16.90
CA ILE A 327 -8.90 17.45 15.52
C ILE A 327 -8.01 16.29 15.03
N GLU A 328 -6.70 16.33 15.28
CA GLU A 328 -5.79 15.24 14.91
C GLU A 328 -6.16 13.91 15.59
N ARG A 329 -6.58 13.96 16.87
CA ARG A 329 -7.09 12.78 17.58
C ARG A 329 -8.38 12.24 16.96
N ASN A 330 -9.32 13.12 16.61
CA ASN A 330 -10.57 12.72 15.97
C ASN A 330 -10.34 12.10 14.58
N ILE A 331 -9.46 12.70 13.77
CA ILE A 331 -9.11 12.15 12.44
C ILE A 331 -8.50 10.76 12.58
N ASN A 332 -7.60 10.56 13.54
CA ASN A 332 -7.00 9.24 13.76
C ASN A 332 -8.03 8.23 14.28
N TYR A 333 -8.95 8.65 15.15
CA TYR A 333 -10.05 7.82 15.59
C TYR A 333 -10.95 7.41 14.42
N ASP A 334 -11.37 8.36 13.58
CA ASP A 334 -12.22 8.10 12.42
C ASP A 334 -11.52 7.18 11.40
N ARG A 335 -10.21 7.35 11.19
CA ARG A 335 -9.41 6.44 10.36
C ARG A 335 -9.42 5.01 10.90
N ASN A 336 -9.28 4.83 12.21
CA ASN A 336 -9.31 3.49 12.81
C ASN A 336 -10.70 2.87 12.69
N VAL A 337 -11.76 3.63 13.00
CA VAL A 337 -13.15 3.15 12.89
C VAL A 337 -13.50 2.80 11.44
N THR A 338 -13.08 3.61 10.47
CA THR A 338 -13.33 3.33 9.04
C THR A 338 -12.54 2.11 8.56
N PHE A 339 -11.30 1.93 9.03
CA PHE A 339 -10.51 0.72 8.76
C PHE A 339 -11.17 -0.53 9.32
N GLU A 340 -11.60 -0.52 10.58
CA GLU A 340 -12.29 -1.65 11.21
C GLU A 340 -13.59 -2.00 10.48
N LYS A 341 -14.42 -1.00 10.15
CA LYS A 341 -15.66 -1.21 9.37
C LYS A 341 -15.37 -1.81 8.00
N LEU A 342 -14.33 -1.34 7.31
CA LEU A 342 -13.93 -1.87 6.01
C LEU A 342 -13.43 -3.31 6.13
N GLN A 343 -12.69 -3.62 7.20
CA GLN A 343 -12.23 -4.98 7.49
C GLN A 343 -13.39 -5.94 7.74
N THR A 344 -14.38 -5.55 8.55
CA THR A 344 -15.60 -6.33 8.79
C THR A 344 -16.38 -6.54 7.49
N LEU A 345 -16.63 -5.47 6.73
CA LEU A 345 -17.36 -5.54 5.46
C LEU A 345 -16.65 -6.46 4.46
N SER A 346 -15.32 -6.35 4.33
CA SER A 346 -14.53 -7.21 3.47
C SER A 346 -14.61 -8.69 3.89
N GLY A 347 -14.57 -8.95 5.20
CA GLY A 347 -14.74 -10.29 5.76
C GLY A 347 -16.12 -10.88 5.47
N GLU A 348 -17.19 -10.13 5.67
CA GLU A 348 -18.56 -10.56 5.38
C GLU A 348 -18.79 -10.78 3.88
N CYS A 349 -18.32 -9.87 3.03
CA CYS A 349 -18.38 -10.01 1.57
C CYS A 349 -17.65 -11.26 1.10
N TYR A 350 -16.47 -11.56 1.65
CA TYR A 350 -15.73 -12.77 1.33
C TYR A 350 -16.46 -14.03 1.80
N GLY A 351 -17.09 -14.00 2.99
CA GLY A 351 -17.94 -15.07 3.50
C GLY A 351 -19.12 -15.36 2.56
N MET A 352 -19.88 -14.33 2.21
CA MET A 352 -21.00 -14.44 1.27
C MET A 352 -20.56 -14.97 -0.10
N LEU A 353 -19.43 -14.48 -0.63
CA LEU A 353 -18.89 -14.95 -1.90
C LEU A 353 -18.58 -16.45 -1.86
N LYS A 354 -18.00 -16.94 -0.76
CA LYS A 354 -17.71 -18.36 -0.56
C LYS A 354 -18.98 -19.20 -0.54
N ASP A 355 -20.04 -18.70 0.09
CA ASP A 355 -21.32 -19.40 0.15
C ASP A 355 -22.03 -19.40 -1.21
N TYR A 356 -21.99 -18.30 -1.96
CA TYR A 356 -22.46 -18.28 -3.36
C TYR A 356 -21.68 -19.24 -4.25
N GLN A 357 -20.36 -19.35 -4.07
CA GLN A 357 -19.55 -20.34 -4.80
C GLN A 357 -19.94 -21.78 -4.44
N LYS A 358 -20.28 -22.08 -3.18
CA LYS A 358 -20.82 -23.39 -2.80
C LYS A 358 -22.17 -23.65 -3.47
N LEU A 359 -23.07 -22.66 -3.44
CA LEU A 359 -24.39 -22.76 -4.06
C LEU A 359 -24.28 -23.00 -5.57
N LEU A 360 -23.35 -22.30 -6.23
CA LEU A 360 -23.05 -22.49 -7.65
C LEU A 360 -22.58 -23.93 -7.92
N LYS A 361 -21.67 -24.48 -7.10
CA LYS A 361 -21.25 -25.89 -7.21
C LYS A 361 -22.42 -26.86 -7.00
N TYR A 362 -23.31 -26.61 -6.06
CA TYR A 362 -24.51 -27.42 -5.88
C TYR A 362 -25.45 -27.31 -7.08
N GLY A 363 -25.62 -26.12 -7.66
CA GLY A 363 -26.39 -25.92 -8.89
C GLY A 363 -25.79 -26.66 -10.09
N GLU A 364 -24.47 -26.62 -10.25
CA GLU A 364 -23.75 -27.39 -11.28
C GLU A 364 -23.90 -28.90 -11.05
N LEU A 365 -23.81 -29.36 -9.81
CA LEU A 365 -24.02 -30.76 -9.45
C LEU A 365 -25.46 -31.20 -9.75
N LEU A 366 -26.45 -30.38 -9.39
CA LEU A 366 -27.86 -30.62 -9.68
C LEU A 366 -28.11 -30.68 -11.19
N LEU A 367 -27.56 -29.75 -11.96
CA LEU A 367 -27.64 -29.75 -13.43
C LEU A 367 -27.00 -31.00 -14.03
N SER A 368 -25.82 -31.40 -13.52
CA SER A 368 -25.15 -32.64 -13.91
C SER A 368 -26.01 -33.87 -13.61
N HIS A 369 -26.62 -33.90 -12.42
CA HIS A 369 -27.52 -34.99 -12.03
C HIS A 369 -28.78 -35.01 -12.89
N ALA A 370 -29.41 -33.86 -13.14
CA ALA A 370 -30.55 -33.73 -14.04
C ALA A 370 -30.22 -34.16 -15.47
N ALA A 371 -29.03 -33.81 -15.98
CA ALA A 371 -28.56 -34.27 -17.29
C ALA A 371 -28.35 -35.79 -17.32
N ASN A 372 -27.85 -36.40 -16.25
CA ASN A 372 -27.74 -37.86 -16.14
C ASN A 372 -29.11 -38.55 -16.00
N CYS A 373 -30.04 -37.99 -15.22
CA CYS A 373 -31.43 -38.47 -15.15
C CYS A 373 -32.11 -38.38 -16.52
N ARG A 374 -31.88 -37.30 -17.28
CA ARG A 374 -32.38 -37.15 -18.65
C ARG A 374 -31.84 -38.21 -19.61
N LYS A 375 -30.63 -38.74 -19.41
CA LYS A 375 -30.13 -39.87 -20.22
C LYS A 375 -30.94 -41.15 -19.98
N LEU A 376 -31.42 -41.35 -18.75
CA LEU A 376 -32.20 -42.51 -18.35
C LEU A 376 -33.69 -42.41 -18.71
N GLN A 377 -34.19 -41.22 -19.03
CA GLN A 377 -35.56 -41.01 -19.51
C GLN A 377 -35.80 -41.59 -20.91
N THR A 378 -36.99 -42.16 -21.10
CA THR A 378 -37.48 -42.68 -22.40
C THR A 378 -37.75 -41.53 -23.38
N GLU A 379 -37.75 -41.80 -24.70
CA GLU A 379 -38.01 -40.73 -25.69
C GLU A 379 -39.42 -40.12 -25.57
N SER A 380 -40.40 -40.89 -25.07
CA SER A 380 -41.74 -40.39 -24.76
C SER A 380 -41.76 -39.37 -23.62
N GLU A 381 -40.88 -39.49 -22.63
CA GLU A 381 -40.81 -38.56 -21.48
C GLU A 381 -40.02 -37.29 -21.79
N LYS A 382 -39.06 -37.36 -22.71
CA LYS A 382 -38.22 -36.19 -23.12
C LYS A 382 -38.97 -35.13 -23.90
N VAL A 383 -40.08 -35.51 -24.57
CA VAL A 383 -40.86 -34.65 -25.47
C VAL A 383 -42.14 -34.13 -24.80
N VAL A 384 -42.58 -34.77 -23.71
CA VAL A 384 -43.78 -34.35 -22.98
C VAL A 384 -43.41 -33.24 -22.00
N ALA A 385 -43.97 -32.06 -22.21
CA ALA A 385 -43.93 -30.98 -21.22
C ALA A 385 -44.51 -31.51 -19.89
N PRO A 386 -43.91 -31.20 -18.73
CA PRO A 386 -44.43 -31.68 -17.45
C PRO A 386 -45.90 -31.27 -17.36
N LYS A 387 -46.79 -32.26 -17.24
CA LYS A 387 -48.18 -31.98 -16.93
C LYS A 387 -48.19 -31.35 -15.54
N ASN A 388 -48.82 -30.19 -15.41
CA ASN A 388 -49.13 -29.61 -14.11
C ASN A 388 -50.08 -30.60 -13.42
N GLU A 389 -49.54 -31.47 -12.58
CA GLU A 389 -50.32 -32.28 -11.64
C GLU A 389 -50.70 -31.42 -10.43
N ASP A 390 -51.28 -30.25 -10.68
CA ASP A 390 -52.13 -29.56 -9.71
C ASP A 390 -53.56 -29.90 -10.08
N GLU A 391 -53.95 -31.16 -9.81
CA GLU A 391 -55.32 -31.63 -9.55
C GLU A 391 -55.36 -33.17 -9.66
N THR A 392 -54.62 -33.87 -8.79
CA THR A 392 -55.10 -35.18 -8.35
C THR A 392 -54.63 -35.45 -6.93
N SER A 393 -55.60 -35.37 -6.04
CA SER A 393 -55.61 -35.83 -4.67
C SER A 393 -55.25 -37.31 -4.52
N ILE A 394 -54.75 -37.67 -3.32
CA ILE A 394 -54.77 -39.00 -2.64
C ILE A 394 -53.45 -39.79 -2.74
N ASP A 395 -52.57 -39.72 -1.74
CA ASP A 395 -52.61 -40.49 -0.46
C ASP A 395 -51.22 -40.69 0.16
N ASP A 396 -51.24 -40.76 1.49
CA ASP A 396 -50.15 -40.97 2.44
C ASP A 396 -48.99 -41.89 1.99
N ALA A 397 -47.84 -41.28 1.76
CA ALA A 397 -46.55 -41.86 2.12
C ALA A 397 -45.73 -40.79 2.83
N THR A 398 -45.48 -41.01 4.11
CA THR A 398 -44.65 -40.20 4.99
C THR A 398 -43.25 -39.98 4.40
N PHE A 399 -43.06 -38.85 3.72
CA PHE A 399 -41.74 -38.28 3.47
C PHE A 399 -41.65 -36.99 4.28
N GLN A 400 -40.95 -37.05 5.42
CA GLN A 400 -40.56 -35.85 6.15
C GLN A 400 -39.54 -35.09 5.30
N LEU A 401 -40.03 -34.18 4.46
CA LEU A 401 -39.22 -33.07 4.00
C LEU A 401 -39.03 -32.17 5.23
N GLU A 402 -37.80 -32.03 5.72
CA GLU A 402 -37.40 -30.87 6.54
C GLU A 402 -37.52 -29.61 5.66
N ALA A 403 -38.76 -29.20 5.37
CA ALA A 403 -39.03 -27.89 4.84
C ALA A 403 -38.52 -26.91 5.89
N LEU A 404 -37.52 -26.10 5.50
CA LEU A 404 -36.96 -25.04 6.32
C LEU A 404 -38.09 -24.35 7.08
N ASN A 405 -38.06 -24.50 8.40
CA ASN A 405 -39.03 -23.91 9.30
C ASN A 405 -38.79 -22.38 9.26
N LEU A 406 -39.49 -21.67 8.37
CA LEU A 406 -39.38 -20.21 8.21
C LEU A 406 -39.67 -19.44 9.52
N LYS A 407 -40.28 -20.10 10.51
CA LYS A 407 -40.44 -19.57 11.88
C LYS A 407 -39.16 -19.55 12.72
N ALA A 408 -38.14 -20.34 12.37
CA ALA A 408 -36.87 -20.38 13.10
C ALA A 408 -35.83 -19.39 12.55
N HIS A 409 -36.10 -18.71 11.44
CA HIS A 409 -35.14 -17.83 10.76
C HIS A 409 -35.55 -16.34 10.76
N ILE A 410 -36.60 -15.98 11.48
CA ILE A 410 -36.98 -14.59 11.75
C ILE A 410 -36.66 -14.34 13.22
N ASP A 411 -35.47 -13.81 13.51
CA ASP A 411 -34.99 -13.49 14.87
C ASP A 411 -35.72 -12.29 15.51
N ILE A 412 -36.89 -11.91 14.98
CA ILE A 412 -37.64 -10.75 15.43
C ILE A 412 -39.06 -11.22 15.73
N SER A 413 -39.42 -11.19 17.00
CA SER A 413 -40.79 -11.49 17.43
C SER A 413 -41.78 -10.50 16.80
N GLU A 414 -43.01 -10.93 16.53
CA GLU A 414 -44.06 -10.08 15.95
C GLU A 414 -44.32 -8.82 16.82
N GLU A 415 -44.06 -8.92 18.13
CA GLU A 415 -44.08 -7.81 19.07
C GLU A 415 -42.92 -6.82 18.87
N GLU A 416 -41.70 -7.28 18.59
CA GLU A 416 -40.56 -6.41 18.27
C GLU A 416 -40.71 -5.72 16.92
N LEU A 417 -41.26 -6.41 15.92
CA LEU A 417 -41.60 -5.83 14.63
C LEU A 417 -42.63 -4.70 14.80
N SER A 418 -43.65 -4.92 15.66
CA SER A 418 -44.64 -3.89 15.97
C SER A 418 -44.02 -2.65 16.66
N LYS A 419 -43.05 -2.86 17.57
CA LYS A 419 -42.29 -1.78 18.23
C LYS A 419 -41.40 -1.02 17.25
N HIS A 420 -40.72 -1.72 16.35
CA HIS A 420 -39.94 -1.10 15.27
C HIS A 420 -40.83 -0.31 14.30
N MET A 421 -42.00 -0.83 13.95
CA MET A 421 -42.96 -0.11 13.11
C MET A 421 -43.50 1.15 13.80
N HIS A 422 -43.69 1.11 15.13
CA HIS A 422 -44.06 2.29 15.93
C HIS A 422 -42.93 3.33 16.02
N LEU A 423 -41.68 2.89 16.18
CA LEU A 423 -40.49 3.75 16.14
C LEU A 423 -40.28 4.40 14.77
N MET A 424 -40.56 3.66 13.69
CA MET A 424 -40.48 4.13 12.31
C MET A 424 -41.54 5.20 11.98
N LYS A 425 -42.71 5.18 12.64
CA LYS A 425 -43.77 6.15 12.41
C LYS A 425 -43.34 7.60 12.71
N ASN A 426 -42.45 7.78 13.69
CA ASN A 426 -41.89 9.08 14.06
C ASN A 426 -40.42 9.24 13.66
N PHE A 427 -39.88 8.34 12.83
CA PHE A 427 -38.47 8.35 12.42
C PHE A 427 -38.14 9.57 11.56
N TRP A 428 -38.94 9.84 10.53
CA TRP A 428 -38.74 10.99 9.65
C TRP A 428 -38.84 12.33 10.38
N HIS A 429 -39.73 12.43 11.37
CA HIS A 429 -39.85 13.63 12.20
C HIS A 429 -38.59 13.85 13.06
N ARG A 430 -38.07 12.79 13.68
CA ARG A 430 -36.82 12.85 14.46
C ARG A 430 -35.59 13.13 13.61
N GLN A 431 -35.50 12.54 12.42
CA GLN A 431 -34.41 12.77 11.47
C GLN A 431 -34.40 14.21 10.96
N ALA A 432 -35.58 14.76 10.66
CA ALA A 432 -35.72 16.16 10.26
C ALA A 432 -35.29 17.10 11.41
N LEU A 433 -35.70 16.82 12.64
CA LEU A 433 -35.35 17.63 13.82
C LEU A 433 -33.83 17.59 14.11
N ALA A 434 -33.22 16.41 14.02
CA ALA A 434 -31.76 16.25 14.15
C ALA A 434 -30.99 16.96 13.02
N SER A 435 -31.49 16.89 11.78
CA SER A 435 -30.90 17.62 10.65
C SER A 435 -31.00 19.13 10.85
N THR A 436 -32.11 19.65 11.37
CA THR A 436 -32.25 21.09 11.68
C THR A 436 -31.36 21.52 12.84
N GLN A 437 -31.17 20.70 13.88
CA GLN A 437 -30.24 20.98 14.96
C GLN A 437 -28.78 20.99 14.47
N ASN A 438 -28.39 20.05 13.62
CA ASN A 438 -27.05 20.03 13.02
C ASN A 438 -26.81 21.25 12.12
N LEU A 439 -27.84 21.72 11.40
CA LEU A 439 -27.76 22.94 10.59
C LEU A 439 -27.65 24.22 11.42
N LEU A 440 -28.25 24.24 12.62
CA LEU A 440 -28.12 25.36 13.56
C LEU A 440 -26.74 25.36 14.24
N LEU A 441 -26.25 24.19 14.66
CA LEU A 441 -24.91 24.03 15.23
C LEU A 441 -23.77 24.26 14.23
N ALA A 442 -24.04 24.16 12.92
CA ALA A 442 -23.08 24.51 11.87
C ALA A 442 -23.07 26.00 11.50
N LYS A 443 -23.99 26.80 12.08
CA LYS A 443 -24.10 28.25 11.86
C LYS A 443 -23.64 29.10 13.05
N GLU A 444 -23.45 28.49 14.22
CA GLU A 444 -22.61 29.02 15.31
C GLU A 444 -21.15 28.63 15.05
#